data_AF-A0A959KFC1-F1
#
_entry.id   AF-A0A959KFC1-F1
#
_cell.length_a   1.000
_cell.length_b   1.000
_cell.length_c   1.000
_cell.angle_alpha   90.00
_cell.angle_beta   90.00
_cell.angle_gamma   90.00
#
_symmetry.space_group_name_H-M   'P 1'
#
loop_
_entity.id
_entity.type
_entity.pdbx_description
1 polymer ?
#
loop_
_entity_poly.entity_id
_entity_poly.type
_entity_poly.pdbx_seq_one_letter_code
_entity_poly.pdbx_strand_id
1 'polypeptide(L)'
;MGWPYYDPVTARLVAAALFGIGLESYFGRHGSIDSFRSMLRLKIIWSLAATVGILWTMFALPEKPLIGWGLALVFGAFHGLWLYWRRRL
;
A
#
# COMPACT_ATOMS: atom_id res chain seq x y z
N MET A 1 16.81 12.37 -4.81
CA MET A 1 16.27 11.39 -3.84
C MET A 1 15.29 10.40 -4.49
N GLY A 2 15.29 10.26 -5.81
CA GLY A 2 14.22 9.62 -6.57
C GLY A 2 14.74 8.76 -7.71
N TRP A 3 13.82 7.98 -8.28
CA TRP A 3 14.05 7.05 -9.39
C TRP A 3 14.81 7.71 -10.54
N PRO A 4 15.80 7.02 -11.15
CA PRO A 4 16.58 7.58 -12.26
C PRO A 4 15.70 7.81 -13.51
N TYR A 5 14.67 6.99 -13.68
CA TYR A 5 13.65 7.11 -14.70
C TYR A 5 12.32 6.60 -14.14
N TYR A 6 11.21 7.16 -14.61
CA TYR A 6 9.88 6.66 -14.27
C TYR A 6 8.94 6.78 -15.49
N ASP A 7 8.01 5.84 -15.61
CA ASP A 7 6.90 5.92 -16.55
C ASP A 7 5.75 6.75 -15.92
N PRO A 8 5.38 7.91 -16.50
CA PRO A 8 4.31 8.75 -15.97
C PRO A 8 2.93 8.07 -15.97
N VAL A 9 2.67 7.13 -16.88
CA VAL A 9 1.38 6.41 -16.92
C VAL A 9 1.26 5.53 -15.68
N THR A 10 2.26 4.68 -15.44
CA THR A 10 2.32 3.83 -14.25
C THR A 10 2.28 4.65 -12.96
N ALA A 11 3.02 5.76 -12.88
CA ALA A 11 3.01 6.63 -11.70
C ALA A 11 1.62 7.19 -11.38
N ARG A 12 0.86 7.60 -12.40
CA ARG A 12 -0.51 8.12 -12.24
C ARG A 12 -1.51 7.02 -11.88
N LEU A 13 -1.34 5.83 -12.44
CA LEU A 13 -2.16 4.66 -12.07
C LEU A 13 -1.94 4.28 -10.60
N VAL A 14 -0.69 4.29 -10.13
CA VAL A 14 -0.37 4.07 -8.72
C VAL A 14 -0.98 5.18 -7.86
N ALA A 15 -0.86 6.45 -8.25
CA ALA A 15 -1.50 7.55 -7.53
C ALA A 15 -3.02 7.37 -7.43
N ALA A 16 -3.69 6.99 -8.52
CA ALA A 16 -5.12 6.71 -8.51
C ALA A 16 -5.49 5.55 -7.57
N ALA A 17 -4.69 4.48 -7.51
CA ALA A 17 -4.90 3.39 -6.57
C ALA A 17 -4.74 3.84 -5.10
N LEU A 18 -3.74 4.68 -4.82
CA LEU A 18 -3.52 5.27 -3.50
C LEU A 18 -4.68 6.17 -3.08
N PHE A 19 -5.18 7.01 -3.99
CA PHE A 19 -6.38 7.80 -3.76
C PHE A 19 -7.60 6.91 -3.51
N GLY A 20 -7.79 5.85 -4.30
CA GLY A 20 -8.89 4.91 -4.11
C GLY A 20 -8.93 4.34 -2.69
N ILE A 21 -7.82 3.79 -2.22
CA ILE A 21 -7.74 3.19 -0.87
C ILE A 21 -7.77 4.25 0.24
N GLY A 22 -7.10 5.39 0.03
CA GLY A 22 -7.08 6.48 1.00
C GLY A 22 -8.44 7.14 1.19
N LEU A 23 -9.14 7.46 0.10
CA LEU A 23 -10.47 8.06 0.12
C LEU A 23 -11.52 7.08 0.63
N GLU A 24 -11.45 5.81 0.23
CA GLU A 24 -12.33 4.77 0.78
C GLU A 24 -12.15 4.64 2.29
N SER A 25 -10.90 4.71 2.79
CA SER A 25 -10.63 4.75 4.23
C SER A 25 -11.27 5.96 4.92
N TYR A 26 -11.23 7.12 4.27
CA TYR A 26 -11.77 8.36 4.81
C TYR A 26 -13.30 8.35 4.86
N PHE A 27 -13.95 7.84 3.82
CA PHE A 27 -15.41 7.74 3.76
C PHE A 27 -15.96 6.59 4.61
N GLY A 28 -15.27 5.45 4.64
CA GLY A 28 -15.67 4.26 5.41
C GLY A 28 -15.47 4.36 6.92
N ARG A 29 -14.90 5.46 7.44
CA ARG A 29 -14.55 5.62 8.86
C ARG A 29 -15.73 5.59 9.84
N HIS A 30 -16.95 5.85 9.38
CA HIS A 30 -18.18 5.77 10.18
C HIS A 30 -19.08 4.59 9.76
N GLY A 31 -18.56 3.66 8.95
CA GLY A 31 -19.31 2.50 8.49
C GLY A 31 -19.54 1.45 9.59
N SER A 32 -20.38 0.46 9.29
CA SER A 32 -20.58 -0.70 10.15
C SER A 32 -19.33 -1.58 10.25
N ILE A 33 -19.28 -2.46 11.25
CA ILE A 33 -18.19 -3.44 11.41
C ILE A 33 -18.06 -4.34 10.17
N ASP A 34 -19.16 -4.72 9.54
CA ASP A 34 -19.13 -5.55 8.33
C ASP A 34 -18.53 -4.81 7.13
N SER A 35 -18.87 -3.52 6.97
CA SER A 35 -18.23 -2.64 5.98
C SER A 35 -16.73 -2.52 6.24
N PHE A 36 -16.35 -2.34 7.51
CA PHE A 36 -14.95 -2.29 7.91
C PHE A 36 -14.20 -3.59 7.59
N ARG A 37 -14.79 -4.76 7.86
CA ARG A 37 -14.18 -6.06 7.55
C ARG A 37 -13.94 -6.26 6.04
N SER A 38 -14.90 -5.86 5.20
CA SER A 38 -14.75 -5.93 3.75
C SER A 38 -13.63 -5.00 3.24
N MET A 39 -13.66 -3.75 3.70
CA MET A 39 -12.62 -2.74 3.43
C MET A 39 -11.23 -3.24 3.86
N LEU A 40 -11.13 -3.81 5.06
CA LEU A 40 -9.88 -4.28 5.62
C LEU A 40 -9.28 -5.44 4.81
N ARG A 41 -10.10 -6.34 4.27
CA ARG A 41 -9.64 -7.42 3.39
C ARG A 41 -8.97 -6.87 2.14
N LEU A 42 -9.58 -5.87 1.48
CA LEU A 42 -9.00 -5.23 0.30
C LEU A 42 -7.66 -4.58 0.62
N LYS A 43 -7.62 -3.81 1.70
CA LYS A 43 -6.41 -3.14 2.21
C LYS A 43 -5.25 -4.12 2.48
N ILE A 44 -5.54 -5.26 3.10
CA ILE A 44 -4.53 -6.31 3.37
C ILE A 44 -3.98 -6.89 2.07
N ILE A 45 -4.84 -7.28 1.12
CA ILE A 45 -4.39 -7.84 -0.18
C ILE A 45 -3.52 -6.84 -0.91
N TRP A 46 -3.99 -5.59 -1.00
CA TRP A 46 -3.31 -4.56 -1.74
C TRP A 46 -1.96 -4.15 -1.11
N SER A 47 -1.91 -3.94 0.21
CA SER A 47 -0.65 -3.60 0.89
C SER A 47 0.38 -4.71 0.81
N LEU A 48 -0.04 -5.99 0.83
CA LEU A 48 0.88 -7.10 0.63
C LEU A 48 1.46 -7.07 -0.78
N ALA A 49 0.61 -6.93 -1.80
CA ALA A 49 1.04 -6.86 -3.19
C ALA A 49 1.99 -5.68 -3.43
N ALA A 50 1.66 -4.49 -2.89
CA ALA A 50 2.51 -3.31 -2.96
C ALA A 50 3.86 -3.54 -2.26
N THR A 51 3.85 -4.08 -1.04
CA THR A 51 5.08 -4.36 -0.28
C THR A 51 5.98 -5.34 -1.02
N VAL A 52 5.43 -6.46 -1.50
CA VAL A 52 6.19 -7.48 -2.24
C VAL A 52 6.72 -6.93 -3.56
N GLY A 53 5.91 -6.20 -4.33
CA GLY A 53 6.33 -5.61 -5.60
C GLY A 53 7.45 -4.58 -5.44
N ILE A 54 7.35 -3.73 -4.41
CA ILE A 54 8.41 -2.75 -4.10
C ILE A 54 9.69 -3.47 -3.64
N LEU A 55 9.59 -4.44 -2.73
CA LEU A 55 10.76 -5.22 -2.29
C LEU A 55 11.43 -5.95 -3.46
N TRP A 56 10.64 -6.60 -4.32
CA TRP A 56 11.14 -7.25 -5.52
C TRP A 56 11.93 -6.27 -6.40
N THR A 57 11.37 -5.09 -6.63
CA THR A 57 12.04 -4.02 -7.39
C THR A 57 13.33 -3.56 -6.70
N MET A 58 13.30 -3.40 -5.38
CA MET A 58 14.46 -2.99 -4.59
C MET A 58 15.61 -3.99 -4.62
N PHE A 59 15.31 -5.29 -4.65
CA PHE A 59 16.32 -6.33 -4.78
C PHE A 59 16.83 -6.48 -6.22
N ALA A 60 16.02 -6.16 -7.22
CA ALA A 60 16.39 -6.23 -8.63
C ALA A 60 17.27 -5.05 -9.09
N LEU A 61 17.10 -3.85 -8.50
CA LEU A 61 17.81 -2.66 -8.95
C LEU A 61 19.20 -2.52 -8.32
N PRO A 62 20.25 -2.23 -9.11
CA PRO A 62 21.60 -1.97 -8.60
C PRO A 62 21.66 -0.77 -7.63
N GLU A 63 21.04 0.35 -8.02
CA GLU A 63 21.11 1.66 -7.34
C GLU A 63 20.37 1.74 -6.01
N LYS A 64 19.44 0.80 -5.76
CA LYS A 64 18.70 0.62 -4.51
C LYS A 64 18.20 1.94 -3.85
N PRO A 65 17.40 2.78 -4.54
CA PRO A 65 16.99 4.08 -4.02
C PRO A 65 16.30 4.00 -2.65
N LEU A 66 16.73 4.86 -1.71
CA LEU A 66 16.22 4.87 -0.32
C LEU A 66 14.69 5.04 -0.23
N ILE A 67 14.08 5.78 -1.18
CA ILE A 67 12.63 6.01 -1.19
C ILE A 67 11.85 4.70 -1.36
N GLY A 68 12.36 3.73 -2.12
CA GLY A 68 11.68 2.45 -2.31
C GLY A 68 11.66 1.62 -1.03
N TRP A 69 12.75 1.62 -0.25
CA TRP A 69 12.78 1.01 1.08
C TRP A 69 11.82 1.69 2.06
N GLY A 70 11.77 3.02 2.04
CA GLY A 70 10.82 3.79 2.85
C GLY A 70 9.37 3.43 2.51
N LEU A 71 9.02 3.33 1.22
CA LEU A 71 7.69 2.92 0.79
C LEU A 71 7.37 1.47 1.20
N ALA A 72 8.32 0.53 1.03
CA ALA A 72 8.14 -0.85 1.48
C ALA A 72 7.89 -0.94 2.98
N LEU A 73 8.62 -0.15 3.79
CA LEU A 73 8.40 -0.08 5.24
C LEU A 73 7.01 0.45 5.58
N VAL A 74 6.56 1.51 4.92
CA VAL A 74 5.23 2.10 5.13
C VAL A 74 4.13 1.09 4.80
N PHE A 75 4.17 0.46 3.62
CA PHE A 75 3.17 -0.53 3.24
C PHE A 75 3.21 -1.77 4.13
N GLY A 76 4.41 -2.25 4.49
CA GLY A 76 4.57 -3.36 5.41
C GLY A 76 4.02 -3.07 6.82
N ALA A 77 4.25 -1.87 7.34
CA ALA A 77 3.73 -1.45 8.64
C ALA A 77 2.19 -1.35 8.63
N PHE A 78 1.61 -0.73 7.60
CA PHE A 78 0.15 -0.68 7.45
C PHE A 78 -0.47 -2.07 7.24
N HIS A 79 0.21 -2.95 6.49
CA HIS A 79 -0.21 -4.34 6.33
C HIS A 79 -0.29 -5.05 7.69
N GLY A 80 0.75 -4.94 8.51
CA GLY A 80 0.78 -5.48 9.87
C GLY A 80 -0.33 -4.92 10.76
N LEU A 81 -0.53 -3.59 10.71
CA LEU A 81 -1.61 -2.92 11.45
C LEU A 81 -3.00 -3.45 11.05
N TRP A 82 -3.25 -3.62 9.74
CA TRP A 82 -4.53 -4.13 9.25
C TRP A 82 -4.74 -5.61 9.56
N LEU A 83 -3.69 -6.43 9.52
CA LEU A 83 -3.75 -7.81 10.01
C LEU A 83 -4.10 -7.88 11.49
N TYR A 84 -3.51 -7.02 12.31
CA TYR A 84 -3.83 -6.93 13.73
C TYR A 84 -5.32 -6.62 13.95
N TRP A 85 -5.85 -5.60 13.29
CA TRP A 85 -7.27 -5.26 13.39
C TRP A 85 -8.20 -6.35 12.85
N ARG A 86 -7.78 -7.08 11.80
CA ARG A 86 -8.57 -8.19 11.24
C ARG A 86 -8.70 -9.36 12.21
N ARG A 87 -7.68 -9.59 13.05
CA ARG A 87 -7.73 -10.64 14.08
C ARG A 87 -8.51 -10.20 15.32
N ARG A 88 -8.57 -8.89 15.58
CA ARG A 88 -9.22 -8.33 16.76
C ARG A 88 -10.73 -8.14 16.61
N LEU A 89 -11.21 -7.87 15.39
CA LEU A 89 -12.62 -7.59 15.07
C LEU A 89 -13.36 -8.82 14.56
#